data_AF-A0A7J9K395-F1
#
_entry.id   AF-A0A7J9K395-F1
#
_cell.length_a   1.000
_cell.length_b   1.000
_cell.length_c   1.000
_cell.angle_alpha   90.00
_cell.angle_beta   90.00
_cell.angle_gamma   90.00
#
_symmetry.space_group_name_H-M   'P 1'
#
loop_
_entity.id
_entity.type
_entity.pdbx_description
1 polymer ?
#
loop_
_entity_poly.entity_id
_entity_poly.type
_entity_poly.pdbx_seq_one_letter_code
_entity_poly.pdbx_strand_id
1 'polypeptide(L)'
;PRDDSLRRDVLALLHQIKKEIVPHHLKLKQILDNLGLRDQSSCREEIECLQDEIQNQIDEKSKLDIASLIGLLRYAKCVLFGSSTTQLEPDHRRRNSLSEIAVPADFRCPISLELMRDPVVVASGQTYDRESINQWIESGHNTCPKTGQTLAHTNLIPNRALRNLIAMWCRQQRVPFETVGSNEKVSGVKATKAAFEATKMTVYFLVNKLSVSPSMEAANAVTYELRALAKTDSDSRACIAEAGAIPILVRCLGSGVGSEHPNLQVNAVTTILNLSILEANKTRIMETDGALNGVIDILRFGATWEAKGNAAATIFSLSGVHTYRKRLGRKTRVIKGLMDLAKDGPTNSKRDALVTILNLAGDRETVGRLVEGGVIETVIGVINVLPEEAVTILEAVVKRGGLVAIAEAYNSIKKLGVILREGSDTARESAAASLVTICRKGGLEVVAELAAVPSIERIIWEVMGTGTMRARRKAAVLLRILRRWSAGLDTNDVVDSSVMSVGTLTTMLPA
;
A
#
# COMPACT_ATOMS: atom_id res chain seq x y z
N PRO A 1 -1.12 -33.21 33.64
CA PRO A 1 -1.90 -32.62 34.76
C PRO A 1 -1.80 -31.09 34.87
N ARG A 2 -0.58 -30.51 34.86
CA ARG A 2 -0.41 -29.03 34.87
C ARG A 2 -0.88 -28.39 33.56
N ASP A 3 -0.50 -28.97 32.42
CA ASP A 3 -0.87 -28.46 31.09
C ASP A 3 -2.38 -28.57 30.82
N ASP A 4 -3.03 -29.66 31.28
CA ASP A 4 -4.49 -29.82 31.18
C ASP A 4 -5.25 -28.83 32.06
N SER A 5 -4.68 -28.45 33.21
CA SER A 5 -5.25 -27.41 34.07
C SER A 5 -5.15 -26.05 33.38
N LEU A 6 -3.96 -25.70 32.88
CA LEU A 6 -3.71 -24.43 32.22
C LEU A 6 -4.57 -24.29 30.95
N ARG A 7 -4.72 -25.37 30.17
CA ARG A 7 -5.64 -25.42 29.03
C ARG A 7 -7.08 -25.13 29.44
N ARG A 8 -7.57 -25.74 30.52
CA ARG A 8 -8.92 -25.48 31.04
C ARG A 8 -9.09 -24.02 31.49
N ASP A 9 -8.07 -23.45 32.10
CA ASP A 9 -8.08 -22.05 32.54
C ASP A 9 -8.14 -21.07 31.35
N VAL A 10 -7.35 -21.31 30.31
CA VAL A 10 -7.39 -20.52 29.06
C VAL A 10 -8.74 -20.64 28.37
N LEU A 11 -9.29 -21.86 28.25
CA LEU A 11 -10.62 -22.07 27.68
C LEU A 11 -11.73 -21.40 28.50
N ALA A 12 -11.60 -21.39 29.82
CA ALA A 12 -12.53 -20.69 30.71
C ALA A 12 -12.47 -19.16 30.49
N LEU A 13 -11.27 -18.58 30.31
CA LEU A 13 -11.12 -17.18 29.96
C LEU A 13 -11.75 -16.84 28.61
N LEU A 14 -11.48 -17.65 27.58
CA LEU A 14 -12.10 -17.47 26.26
C LEU A 14 -13.63 -17.57 26.33
N HIS A 15 -14.15 -18.47 27.16
CA HIS A 15 -15.59 -18.56 27.38
C HIS A 15 -16.16 -17.32 28.08
N GLN A 16 -15.47 -16.78 29.08
CA GLN A 16 -15.86 -15.54 29.76
C GLN A 16 -15.89 -14.36 28.78
N ILE A 17 -14.84 -14.20 27.97
CA ILE A 17 -14.78 -13.15 26.94
C ILE A 17 -15.93 -13.33 25.94
N LYS A 18 -16.22 -14.56 25.49
CA LYS A 18 -17.36 -14.83 24.60
C LYS A 18 -18.71 -14.44 25.21
N LYS A 19 -18.81 -14.43 26.54
CA LYS A 19 -19.97 -13.98 27.34
C LYS A 19 -19.90 -12.50 27.70
N GLU A 20 -18.96 -11.75 27.13
CA GLU A 20 -18.79 -10.30 27.35
C GLU A 20 -18.40 -9.97 28.80
N ILE A 21 -17.79 -10.93 29.50
CA ILE A 21 -17.30 -10.78 30.88
C ILE A 21 -15.82 -10.41 30.83
N VAL A 22 -15.49 -9.24 31.34
CA VAL A 22 -14.11 -8.73 31.42
C VAL A 22 -13.27 -9.63 32.34
N PRO A 23 -12.16 -10.22 31.86
CA PRO A 23 -11.28 -11.05 32.68
C PRO A 23 -10.70 -10.29 33.87
N HIS A 24 -10.70 -10.93 35.05
CA HIS A 24 -10.12 -10.35 36.25
C HIS A 24 -8.58 -10.25 36.14
N HIS A 25 -8.02 -9.07 36.39
CA HIS A 25 -6.59 -8.74 36.20
C HIS A 25 -5.64 -9.77 36.85
N LEU A 26 -5.84 -10.10 38.12
CA LEU A 26 -4.98 -11.07 38.84
C LEU A 26 -5.01 -12.48 38.23
N LYS A 27 -6.19 -12.95 37.81
CA LYS A 27 -6.36 -14.28 37.21
C LYS A 27 -5.72 -14.33 35.83
N LEU A 28 -5.87 -13.26 35.05
CA LEU A 28 -5.22 -13.10 33.75
C LEU A 28 -3.70 -13.15 33.88
N LYS A 29 -3.14 -12.40 34.84
CA LYS A 29 -1.69 -12.38 35.12
C LYS A 29 -1.17 -13.77 35.51
N GLN A 30 -1.83 -14.46 36.43
CA GLN A 30 -1.44 -15.81 36.85
C GLN A 30 -1.39 -16.80 35.68
N ILE A 31 -2.38 -16.76 34.78
CA ILE A 31 -2.44 -17.65 33.62
C ILE A 31 -1.28 -17.34 32.64
N LEU A 32 -1.00 -16.07 32.37
CA LEU A 32 0.11 -15.68 31.51
C LEU A 32 1.48 -16.01 32.11
N ASP A 33 1.66 -15.81 33.42
CA ASP A 33 2.89 -16.18 34.13
C ASP A 33 3.17 -17.70 34.04
N ASN A 34 2.11 -18.51 34.12
CA ASN A 34 2.17 -19.97 33.95
C ASN A 34 2.44 -20.39 32.50
N LEU A 35 2.05 -19.57 31.51
CA LEU A 35 2.39 -19.75 30.09
C LEU A 35 3.79 -19.22 29.74
N GLY A 36 4.51 -18.59 30.68
CA GLY A 36 5.82 -17.98 30.43
C GLY A 36 5.76 -16.61 29.76
N LEU A 37 4.58 -16.01 29.63
CA LEU A 37 4.34 -14.71 28.98
C LEU A 37 4.38 -13.58 30.01
N ARG A 38 5.58 -13.17 30.42
CA ARG A 38 5.80 -12.29 31.59
C ARG A 38 5.99 -10.81 31.25
N ASP A 39 6.07 -10.48 29.98
CA ASP A 39 6.34 -9.11 29.53
C ASP A 39 5.69 -8.83 28.15
N GLN A 40 5.82 -7.57 27.70
CA GLN A 40 5.25 -7.11 26.43
C GLN A 40 5.92 -7.76 25.21
N SER A 41 7.22 -8.06 25.28
CA SER A 41 7.98 -8.70 24.19
C SER A 41 7.54 -10.14 23.97
N SER A 42 7.51 -10.95 25.03
CA SER A 42 7.05 -12.34 25.00
C SER A 42 5.62 -12.45 24.48
N CYS A 43 4.70 -11.57 24.92
CA CYS A 43 3.34 -11.53 24.37
C CYS A 43 3.32 -11.17 22.87
N ARG A 44 4.16 -10.24 22.42
CA ARG A 44 4.24 -9.83 21.01
C ARG A 44 4.75 -10.96 20.14
N GLU A 45 5.86 -11.58 20.54
CA GLU A 45 6.46 -12.70 19.82
C GLU A 45 5.48 -13.87 19.71
N GLU A 46 4.73 -14.17 20.78
CA GLU A 46 3.72 -15.23 20.75
C GLU A 46 2.56 -14.87 19.81
N ILE A 47 2.07 -13.62 19.81
CA ILE A 47 1.06 -13.17 18.86
C ILE A 47 1.54 -13.33 17.41
N GLU A 48 2.78 -12.96 17.11
CA GLU A 48 3.38 -13.11 15.78
C GLU A 48 3.46 -14.59 15.38
N CYS A 49 3.88 -15.47 16.30
CA CYS A 49 3.91 -16.92 16.06
C CYS A 49 2.52 -17.49 15.74
N LEU A 50 1.50 -17.10 16.52
CA LEU A 50 0.13 -17.56 16.29
C LEU A 50 -0.44 -17.00 14.99
N GLN A 51 -0.06 -15.78 14.57
CA GLN A 51 -0.47 -15.24 13.27
C GLN A 51 0.13 -16.04 12.11
N ASP A 52 1.41 -16.39 12.20
CA ASP A 52 2.07 -17.27 11.23
C ASP A 52 1.44 -18.66 11.23
N GLU A 53 1.04 -19.18 12.40
CA GLU A 53 0.35 -20.48 12.50
C GLU A 53 -1.03 -20.45 11.85
N ILE A 54 -1.84 -19.39 12.05
CA ILE A 54 -3.14 -19.24 11.35
C ILE A 54 -2.97 -19.29 9.83
N GLN A 55 -1.94 -18.62 9.30
CA GLN A 55 -1.71 -18.55 7.86
C GLN A 55 -1.32 -19.92 7.27
N ASN A 56 -0.68 -20.77 8.09
CA ASN A 56 -0.24 -22.10 7.69
C ASN A 56 -1.27 -23.20 8.00
N GLN A 57 -2.27 -22.92 8.84
CA GLN A 57 -3.27 -23.89 9.25
C GLN A 57 -4.28 -24.16 8.12
N ILE A 58 -4.65 -25.43 7.91
CA ILE A 58 -5.65 -25.82 6.90
C ILE A 58 -7.03 -26.02 7.55
N ASP A 59 -7.04 -26.50 8.81
CA ASP A 59 -8.28 -26.71 9.56
C ASP A 59 -8.93 -25.39 10.00
N GLU A 60 -10.12 -25.10 9.49
CA GLU A 60 -10.88 -23.89 9.81
C GLU A 60 -11.21 -23.78 11.30
N LYS A 61 -11.49 -24.89 11.98
CA LYS A 61 -11.77 -24.86 13.42
C LYS A 61 -10.54 -24.42 14.21
N SER A 62 -9.38 -24.97 13.88
CA SER A 62 -8.10 -24.58 14.49
C SER A 62 -7.76 -23.12 14.21
N LYS A 63 -8.03 -22.61 12.99
CA LYS A 63 -7.86 -21.16 12.69
C LYS A 63 -8.70 -20.29 13.61
N LEU A 64 -9.96 -20.68 13.86
CA LEU A 64 -10.89 -19.97 14.74
C LEU A 64 -10.43 -20.00 16.21
N ASP A 65 -9.92 -21.13 16.67
CA ASP A 65 -9.38 -21.26 18.02
C ASP A 65 -8.11 -20.42 18.20
N ILE A 66 -7.18 -20.46 17.24
CA ILE A 66 -5.96 -19.63 17.26
C ILE A 66 -6.32 -18.13 17.19
N ALA A 67 -7.29 -17.73 16.38
CA ALA A 67 -7.76 -16.34 16.33
C ALA A 67 -8.29 -15.86 17.69
N SER A 68 -8.96 -16.74 18.43
CA SER A 68 -9.46 -16.47 19.79
C SER A 68 -8.31 -16.28 20.78
N LEU A 69 -7.26 -17.10 20.66
CA LEU A 69 -6.04 -16.97 21.47
C LEU A 69 -5.29 -15.66 21.18
N ILE A 70 -5.15 -15.29 19.91
CA ILE A 70 -4.55 -14.00 19.51
C ILE A 70 -5.32 -12.84 20.13
N GLY A 71 -6.66 -12.88 20.08
CA GLY A 71 -7.50 -11.86 20.71
C GLY A 71 -7.26 -11.76 22.22
N LEU A 72 -7.23 -12.89 22.93
CA LEU A 72 -6.96 -12.95 24.36
C LEU A 72 -5.56 -12.41 24.71
N LEU A 73 -4.52 -12.82 23.98
CA LEU A 73 -3.15 -12.36 24.21
C LEU A 73 -2.99 -10.87 23.92
N ARG A 74 -3.64 -10.35 22.88
CA ARG A 74 -3.65 -8.90 22.60
C ARG A 74 -4.30 -8.11 23.73
N TYR A 75 -5.44 -8.59 24.23
CA TYR A 75 -6.11 -7.99 25.38
C TYR A 75 -5.21 -8.02 26.62
N ALA A 76 -4.66 -9.19 26.96
CA ALA A 76 -3.79 -9.36 28.13
C ALA A 76 -2.54 -8.50 28.05
N LYS A 77 -1.90 -8.43 26.87
CA LYS A 77 -0.74 -7.57 26.61
C LYS A 77 -1.05 -6.11 26.95
N CYS A 78 -2.18 -5.59 26.46
CA CYS A 78 -2.55 -4.20 26.67
C CYS A 78 -2.89 -3.90 28.15
N VAL A 79 -3.61 -4.80 28.81
CA VAL A 79 -4.09 -4.60 30.18
C VAL A 79 -2.99 -4.80 31.22
N LEU A 80 -2.13 -5.81 31.08
CA LEU A 80 -1.16 -6.20 32.11
C LEU A 80 0.18 -5.46 32.00
N PHE A 81 0.69 -5.26 30.79
CA PHE A 81 2.05 -4.73 30.57
C PHE A 81 2.04 -3.29 30.06
N GLY A 82 0.85 -2.76 29.75
CA GLY A 82 0.69 -1.45 29.17
C GLY A 82 1.29 -1.34 27.77
N SER A 83 1.03 -0.19 27.14
CA SER A 83 1.70 0.21 25.91
C SER A 83 3.02 0.86 26.32
N SER A 84 4.09 0.09 26.50
CA SER A 84 5.42 0.67 26.65
C SER A 84 6.08 0.65 25.28
N THR A 85 6.33 1.82 24.70
CA THR A 85 7.26 1.92 23.57
C THR A 85 8.67 1.78 24.13
N THR A 86 9.23 0.58 24.08
CA THR A 86 10.69 0.48 23.90
C THR A 86 10.98 1.25 22.62
N GLN A 87 11.81 2.28 22.74
CA GLN A 87 12.31 3.04 21.61
C GLN A 87 12.76 2.05 20.53
N LEU A 88 12.23 2.20 19.32
CA LEU A 88 12.85 1.63 18.14
C LEU A 88 14.18 2.37 17.99
N GLU A 89 15.19 1.90 18.72
CA GLU A 89 16.58 2.16 18.39
C GLU A 89 16.79 1.64 16.96
N PRO A 90 17.40 2.43 16.06
CA PRO A 90 17.79 1.94 14.75
C PRO A 90 18.69 0.71 14.94
N ASP A 91 18.46 -0.30 14.11
CA ASP A 91 19.03 -1.65 14.16
C ASP A 91 20.54 -1.66 13.89
N HIS A 92 21.30 -1.07 14.81
CA HIS A 92 22.73 -0.89 14.77
C HIS A 92 23.31 -1.20 16.15
N ARG A 93 23.23 -2.47 16.57
CA ARG A 93 24.22 -3.10 17.47
C ARG A 93 23.95 -4.59 17.68
N ARG A 94 24.56 -5.41 16.83
CA ARG A 94 25.62 -6.39 17.18
C ARG A 94 25.66 -7.45 16.09
N ARG A 95 26.39 -7.14 15.01
CA ARG A 95 27.04 -8.15 14.17
C ARG A 95 28.09 -8.84 15.06
N ASN A 96 27.65 -9.73 15.96
CA ASN A 96 28.54 -10.76 16.46
C ASN A 96 28.87 -11.64 15.26
N SER A 97 30.16 -11.80 15.02
CA SER A 97 30.77 -12.67 14.02
C SER A 97 29.99 -13.99 13.85
N LEU A 98 29.41 -14.19 12.66
CA LEU A 98 28.65 -15.37 12.23
C LEU A 98 29.52 -16.64 12.06
N SER A 99 30.64 -16.76 12.78
CA SER A 99 31.66 -17.76 12.48
C SER A 99 31.48 -19.13 13.16
N GLU A 100 30.46 -19.38 13.99
CA GLU A 100 30.39 -20.64 14.76
C GLU A 100 28.99 -21.30 14.91
N ILE A 101 27.96 -20.86 14.17
CA ILE A 101 26.66 -21.57 14.21
C ILE A 101 26.63 -22.64 13.10
N ALA A 102 26.84 -23.89 13.48
CA ALA A 102 26.72 -25.03 12.56
C ALA A 102 25.24 -25.29 12.21
N VAL A 103 24.79 -24.80 11.06
CA VAL A 103 23.44 -25.06 10.54
C VAL A 103 23.23 -26.58 10.35
N PRO A 104 22.19 -27.21 10.91
CA PRO A 104 21.87 -28.62 10.66
C PRO A 104 21.76 -28.95 9.17
N ALA A 105 22.23 -30.13 8.76
CA ALA A 105 22.24 -30.54 7.35
C ALA A 105 20.84 -30.51 6.71
N ASP A 106 19.80 -30.82 7.49
CA ASP A 106 18.40 -30.84 7.03
C ASP A 106 17.83 -29.44 6.72
N PHE A 107 18.50 -28.38 7.19
CA PHE A 107 18.09 -26.98 6.97
C PHE A 107 18.88 -26.30 5.84
N ARG A 108 19.89 -26.98 5.28
CA ARG A 108 20.72 -26.45 4.20
C ARG A 108 20.13 -26.80 2.83
N CYS A 109 20.17 -25.85 1.92
CA CYS A 109 19.82 -26.09 0.53
C CYS A 109 20.89 -27.00 -0.10
N PRO A 110 20.52 -28.09 -0.78
CA PRO A 110 21.51 -28.96 -1.42
C PRO A 110 22.28 -28.31 -2.61
N ILE A 111 21.84 -27.15 -3.11
CA ILE A 111 22.51 -26.41 -4.19
C ILE A 111 23.49 -25.39 -3.59
N SER A 112 22.99 -24.45 -2.78
CA SER A 112 23.82 -23.37 -2.22
C SER A 112 24.61 -23.80 -0.99
N LEU A 113 24.22 -24.90 -0.33
CA LEU A 113 24.73 -25.34 0.98
C LEU A 113 24.47 -24.34 2.12
N GLU A 114 23.69 -23.29 1.85
CA GLU A 114 23.27 -22.28 2.82
C GLU A 114 21.91 -22.62 3.43
N LEU A 115 21.56 -21.95 4.53
CA LEU A 115 20.26 -22.08 5.19
C LEU A 115 19.12 -21.74 4.20
N MET A 116 18.14 -22.65 4.06
CA MET A 116 16.95 -22.40 3.23
C MET A 116 16.07 -21.31 3.88
N ARG A 117 15.83 -20.22 3.15
CA ARG A 117 14.91 -19.13 3.55
C ARG A 117 13.50 -19.40 3.07
N ASP A 118 13.37 -19.95 1.87
CA ASP A 118 12.10 -20.37 1.28
C ASP A 118 12.19 -21.81 0.76
N PRO A 119 12.08 -22.82 1.65
CA PRO A 119 12.21 -24.21 1.25
C PRO A 119 11.04 -24.64 0.37
N VAL A 120 11.34 -25.16 -0.82
CA VAL A 120 10.39 -25.66 -1.82
C VAL A 120 10.74 -27.07 -2.25
N VAL A 121 9.71 -27.90 -2.47
CA VAL A 121 9.81 -29.27 -2.95
C VAL A 121 9.64 -29.31 -4.46
N VAL A 122 10.57 -29.99 -5.14
CA VAL A 122 10.49 -30.30 -6.58
C VAL A 122 9.82 -31.66 -6.82
N ALA A 123 9.52 -31.99 -8.08
CA ALA A 123 8.86 -33.24 -8.47
C ALA A 123 9.54 -34.53 -7.95
N SER A 124 10.86 -34.49 -7.70
CA SER A 124 11.62 -35.63 -7.14
C SER A 124 11.44 -35.80 -5.62
N GLY A 125 10.69 -34.92 -4.96
CA GLY A 125 10.48 -34.93 -3.51
C GLY A 125 11.63 -34.30 -2.70
N GLN A 126 12.70 -33.84 -3.35
CA GLN A 126 13.78 -33.11 -2.66
C GLN A 126 13.40 -31.65 -2.40
N THR A 127 13.91 -31.10 -1.30
CA THR A 127 13.66 -29.70 -0.90
C THR A 127 14.90 -28.84 -1.16
N TYR A 128 14.68 -27.64 -1.69
CA TYR A 128 15.71 -26.65 -2.01
C TYR A 128 15.26 -25.26 -1.55
N ASP A 129 16.16 -24.31 -1.46
CA ASP A 129 15.77 -22.91 -1.39
C ASP A 129 15.21 -22.45 -2.74
N ARG A 130 14.13 -21.66 -2.74
CA ARG A 130 13.42 -21.23 -3.96
C ARG A 130 14.35 -20.52 -4.93
N GLU A 131 15.18 -19.59 -4.47
CA GLU A 131 16.06 -18.83 -5.36
C GLU A 131 17.06 -19.76 -6.05
N SER A 132 17.63 -20.69 -5.28
CA SER A 132 18.63 -21.63 -5.76
C SER A 132 18.07 -22.59 -6.82
N ILE A 133 16.86 -23.13 -6.62
CA ILE A 133 16.26 -24.06 -7.57
C ILE A 133 15.65 -23.34 -8.79
N ASN A 134 15.15 -22.11 -8.62
CA ASN A 134 14.70 -21.30 -9.75
C ASN A 134 15.85 -21.00 -10.69
N GLN A 135 16.99 -20.55 -10.17
CA GLN A 135 18.18 -20.30 -10.99
C GLN A 135 18.65 -21.55 -11.74
N TRP A 136 18.59 -22.72 -11.10
CA TRP A 136 18.92 -23.99 -11.73
C TRP A 136 18.02 -24.30 -12.94
N ILE A 137 16.70 -24.13 -12.77
CA ILE A 137 15.69 -24.37 -13.82
C ILE A 137 15.79 -23.33 -14.93
N GLU A 138 15.96 -22.04 -14.58
CA GLU A 138 16.11 -20.93 -15.53
C GLU A 138 17.38 -21.05 -16.38
N SER A 139 18.41 -21.72 -15.85
CA SER A 139 19.65 -22.04 -16.58
C SER A 139 19.48 -23.19 -17.59
N GLY A 140 18.26 -23.70 -17.79
CA GLY A 140 17.92 -24.71 -18.80
C GLY A 140 18.00 -26.16 -18.32
N HIS A 141 18.25 -26.40 -17.03
CA HIS A 141 18.31 -27.75 -16.47
C HIS A 141 16.91 -28.26 -16.10
N ASN A 142 16.58 -29.49 -16.50
CA ASN A 142 15.33 -30.17 -16.17
C ASN A 142 15.54 -31.38 -15.24
N THR A 143 16.67 -31.44 -14.53
CA THR A 143 17.04 -32.53 -13.62
C THR A 143 17.06 -32.05 -12.17
N CYS A 144 16.82 -32.97 -11.24
CA CYS A 144 16.97 -32.76 -9.81
C CYS A 144 18.47 -32.64 -9.45
N PRO A 145 18.94 -31.51 -8.89
CA PRO A 145 20.36 -31.30 -8.60
C PRO A 145 21.00 -32.35 -7.68
N LYS A 146 20.21 -32.96 -6.78
CA LYS A 146 20.72 -33.90 -5.78
C LYS A 146 20.65 -35.36 -6.23
N THR A 147 19.63 -35.72 -7.02
CA THR A 147 19.39 -37.12 -7.43
C THR A 147 19.73 -37.40 -8.89
N GLY A 148 19.97 -36.37 -9.70
CA GLY A 148 20.21 -36.50 -11.15
C GLY A 148 18.97 -36.93 -11.96
N GLN A 149 17.82 -37.16 -11.30
CA GLN A 149 16.59 -37.59 -11.97
C GLN A 149 15.95 -36.45 -12.76
N THR A 150 15.46 -36.74 -13.97
CA THR A 150 14.66 -35.78 -14.74
C THR A 150 13.37 -35.45 -13.99
N LEU A 151 13.10 -34.16 -13.82
CA LEU A 151 11.89 -33.66 -13.15
C LEU A 151 10.68 -33.86 -14.06
N ALA A 152 9.63 -34.52 -13.56
CA ALA A 152 8.38 -34.69 -14.30
C ALA A 152 7.69 -33.34 -14.61
N HIS A 153 7.90 -32.34 -13.76
CA HIS A 153 7.45 -30.96 -13.93
C HIS A 153 8.34 -29.99 -13.15
N THR A 154 8.34 -28.71 -13.54
CA THR A 154 9.10 -27.63 -12.88
C THR A 154 8.31 -26.90 -11.78
N ASN A 155 7.11 -27.38 -11.43
CA ASN A 155 6.32 -26.80 -10.35
C ASN A 155 7.04 -26.94 -8.99
N LEU A 156 7.08 -25.84 -8.24
CA LEU A 156 7.70 -25.76 -6.92
C LEU A 156 6.62 -25.68 -5.84
N ILE A 157 6.56 -26.69 -4.97
CA ILE A 157 5.58 -26.77 -3.89
C ILE A 157 6.22 -26.25 -2.60
N PRO A 158 5.72 -25.18 -1.95
CA PRO A 158 6.31 -24.69 -0.70
C PRO A 158 6.35 -25.76 0.41
N ASN A 159 7.53 -26.03 0.99
CA ASN A 159 7.71 -26.90 2.14
C ASN A 159 7.55 -26.11 3.44
N ARG A 160 6.29 -25.76 3.75
CA ARG A 160 5.95 -24.91 4.90
C ARG A 160 6.35 -25.53 6.24
N ALA A 161 6.29 -26.86 6.37
CA ALA A 161 6.71 -27.56 7.58
C ALA A 161 8.21 -27.40 7.85
N LEU A 162 9.05 -27.57 6.84
CA LEU A 162 10.49 -27.36 6.97
C LEU A 162 10.82 -25.89 7.24
N ARG A 163 10.10 -24.96 6.59
CA ARG A 163 10.25 -23.52 6.85
C ARG A 163 9.99 -23.18 8.33
N ASN A 164 8.97 -23.76 8.94
CA ASN A 164 8.64 -23.54 10.34
C ASN A 164 9.72 -24.12 11.28
N LEU A 165 10.22 -25.32 10.98
CA LEU A 165 11.33 -25.91 11.74
C LEU A 165 12.61 -25.06 11.65
N ILE A 166 12.91 -24.53 10.46
CA ILE A 166 14.04 -23.62 10.24
C ILE A 166 13.83 -22.32 11.02
N ALA A 167 12.65 -21.73 10.98
CA ALA A 167 12.34 -20.50 11.71
C ALA A 167 12.46 -20.71 13.24
N MET A 168 11.95 -21.83 13.76
CA MET A 168 12.10 -22.20 15.18
C MET A 168 13.57 -22.38 15.57
N TRP A 169 14.35 -23.08 14.75
CA TRP A 169 15.78 -23.27 15.00
C TRP A 169 16.55 -21.94 14.95
N CYS A 170 16.27 -21.09 13.96
CA CYS A 170 16.87 -19.75 13.86
C CYS A 170 16.57 -18.92 15.11
N ARG A 171 15.34 -18.98 15.63
CA ARG A 171 14.95 -18.31 16.88
C ARG A 171 15.74 -18.82 18.08
N GLN A 172 15.92 -20.14 18.22
CA GLN A 172 16.72 -20.73 19.30
C GLN A 172 18.20 -20.32 19.22
N GLN A 173 18.75 -20.24 18.00
CA GLN A 173 20.15 -19.88 17.76
C GLN A 173 20.38 -18.37 17.60
N ARG A 174 19.31 -17.55 17.71
CA ARG A 174 19.32 -16.09 17.49
C ARG A 174 19.87 -15.68 16.12
N VAL A 175 19.60 -16.48 15.09
CA VAL A 175 19.91 -16.19 13.69
C VAL A 175 18.75 -15.38 13.10
N PRO A 176 19.00 -14.21 12.48
CA PRO A 176 17.96 -13.44 11.80
C PRO A 176 17.34 -14.25 10.65
N PHE A 177 16.02 -14.44 10.68
CA PHE A 177 15.27 -15.15 9.65
C PHE A 177 14.14 -14.25 9.12
N GLU A 178 14.39 -13.59 7.99
CA GLU A 178 13.40 -12.72 7.34
C GLU A 178 12.41 -13.54 6.51
N THR A 179 11.13 -13.38 6.79
CA THR A 179 10.04 -14.02 6.07
C THR A 179 9.80 -13.31 4.74
N VAL A 180 10.51 -13.71 3.69
CA VAL A 180 10.23 -13.25 2.32
C VAL A 180 8.88 -13.86 1.87
N GLY A 181 7.88 -13.00 1.67
CA GLY A 181 6.72 -13.25 0.81
C GLY A 181 5.55 -14.09 1.36
N SER A 182 4.59 -13.43 2.01
CA SER A 182 3.17 -13.52 1.60
C SER A 182 2.37 -12.35 2.17
N ASN A 183 2.28 -11.27 1.39
CA ASN A 183 1.25 -10.24 1.54
C ASN A 183 -0.13 -10.77 1.08
N GLU A 184 -0.45 -12.02 1.39
CA GLU A 184 -1.81 -12.54 1.22
C GLU A 184 -2.64 -12.03 2.40
N LYS A 185 -3.56 -11.12 2.08
CA LYS A 185 -4.51 -10.50 3.01
C LYS A 185 -5.11 -11.55 3.95
N VAL A 186 -4.98 -11.34 5.25
CA VAL A 186 -5.68 -12.04 6.35
C VAL A 186 -7.20 -11.68 6.35
N SER A 187 -7.84 -11.76 5.19
CA SER A 187 -9.20 -11.24 4.94
C SER A 187 -10.27 -12.32 4.93
N GLY A 188 -9.95 -13.59 5.18
CA GLY A 188 -10.85 -14.71 4.92
C GLY A 188 -11.51 -15.36 6.14
N VAL A 189 -10.92 -15.28 7.34
CA VAL A 189 -11.45 -15.98 8.52
C VAL A 189 -12.46 -15.06 9.22
N LYS A 190 -13.74 -15.42 9.21
CA LYS A 190 -14.74 -14.75 10.06
C LYS A 190 -14.31 -14.92 11.52
N ALA A 191 -14.02 -13.81 12.21
CA ALA A 191 -13.58 -13.84 13.60
C ALA A 191 -14.59 -14.58 14.49
N THR A 192 -14.12 -15.42 15.42
CA THR A 192 -15.00 -16.01 16.43
C THR A 192 -15.60 -14.91 17.30
N LYS A 193 -16.77 -15.15 17.90
CA LYS A 193 -17.35 -14.23 18.89
C LYS A 193 -16.34 -13.89 20.01
N ALA A 194 -15.53 -14.86 20.44
CA ALA A 194 -14.52 -14.64 21.47
C ALA A 194 -13.39 -13.72 20.99
N ALA A 195 -12.86 -13.93 19.79
CA ALA A 195 -11.83 -13.07 19.20
C ALA A 195 -12.33 -11.63 19.00
N PHE A 196 -13.53 -11.49 18.44
CA PHE A 196 -14.16 -10.20 18.22
C PHE A 196 -14.38 -9.45 19.56
N GLU A 197 -14.93 -10.12 20.57
CA GLU A 197 -15.17 -9.49 21.86
C GLU A 197 -13.86 -9.15 22.59
N ALA A 198 -12.81 -9.97 22.47
CA ALA A 198 -11.49 -9.64 23.00
C ALA A 198 -10.93 -8.37 22.34
N THR A 199 -11.06 -8.23 21.02
CA THR A 199 -10.68 -7.02 20.28
C THR A 199 -11.47 -5.81 20.78
N LYS A 200 -12.80 -5.94 20.92
CA LYS A 200 -13.66 -4.88 21.44
C LYS A 200 -13.24 -4.44 22.84
N MET A 201 -13.04 -5.37 23.77
CA MET A 201 -12.55 -5.06 25.12
C MET A 201 -11.19 -4.35 25.09
N THR A 202 -10.27 -4.80 24.22
CA THR A 202 -8.95 -4.17 24.05
C THR A 202 -9.09 -2.73 23.57
N VAL A 203 -9.93 -2.49 22.56
CA VAL A 203 -10.19 -1.15 22.01
C VAL A 203 -10.77 -0.23 23.08
N TYR A 204 -11.80 -0.66 23.82
CA TYR A 204 -12.39 0.15 24.89
C TYR A 204 -11.38 0.49 25.98
N PHE A 205 -10.54 -0.47 26.38
CA PHE A 205 -9.46 -0.22 27.34
C PHE A 205 -8.47 0.84 26.83
N LEU A 206 -8.00 0.72 25.59
CA LEU A 206 -7.06 1.67 24.98
C LEU A 206 -7.67 3.06 24.82
N VAL A 207 -8.91 3.16 24.34
CA VAL A 207 -9.61 4.44 24.16
C VAL A 207 -9.88 5.13 25.49
N ASN A 208 -10.29 4.38 26.53
CA ASN A 208 -10.44 4.92 27.88
C ASN A 208 -9.10 5.42 28.42
N LYS A 209 -8.00 4.66 28.23
CA LYS A 209 -6.67 5.09 28.65
C LYS A 209 -6.22 6.38 27.95
N LEU A 210 -6.57 6.56 26.68
CA LEU A 210 -6.30 7.79 25.92
C LEU A 210 -7.18 8.97 26.36
N SER A 211 -8.40 8.68 26.82
CA SER A 211 -9.38 9.69 27.27
C SER A 211 -9.00 10.32 28.61
N VAL A 212 -8.35 9.56 29.51
CA VAL A 212 -7.94 10.01 30.86
C VAL A 212 -6.66 10.89 30.80
N SER A 213 -6.40 11.53 29.66
CA SER A 213 -5.27 12.45 29.42
C SER A 213 -3.91 11.90 29.87
N PRO A 214 -3.41 10.82 29.23
CA PRO A 214 -2.12 10.24 29.56
C PRO A 214 -0.96 11.20 29.24
N SER A 215 0.25 10.90 29.75
CA SER A 215 1.47 11.56 29.25
C SER A 215 1.60 11.37 27.74
N MET A 216 2.35 12.24 27.06
CA MET A 216 2.48 12.16 25.60
C MET A 216 3.15 10.85 25.14
N GLU A 217 4.05 10.28 25.96
CA GLU A 217 4.66 8.97 25.72
C GLU A 217 3.63 7.85 25.82
N ALA A 218 2.79 7.88 26.85
CA ALA A 218 1.72 6.92 27.03
C ALA A 218 0.63 7.07 25.94
N ALA A 219 0.33 8.30 25.50
CA ALA A 219 -0.53 8.56 24.36
C ALA A 219 0.04 7.96 23.07
N ASN A 220 1.34 8.15 22.82
CA ASN A 220 2.03 7.60 21.65
C ASN A 220 1.93 6.07 21.61
N ALA A 221 2.22 5.41 22.73
CA ALA A 221 2.21 3.97 22.78
C ALA A 221 0.78 3.39 22.65
N VAL A 222 -0.22 4.02 23.26
CA VAL A 222 -1.63 3.63 23.08
C VAL A 222 -2.07 3.81 21.63
N THR A 223 -1.70 4.94 21.02
CA THR A 223 -2.02 5.24 19.61
C THR A 223 -1.33 4.25 18.66
N TYR A 224 -0.11 3.81 18.97
CA TYR A 224 0.58 2.76 18.23
C TYR A 224 -0.19 1.42 18.26
N GLU A 225 -0.72 1.03 19.41
CA GLU A 225 -1.53 -0.20 19.53
C GLU A 225 -2.86 -0.07 18.76
N LEU A 226 -3.51 1.11 18.80
CA LEU A 226 -4.70 1.37 17.96
C LEU A 226 -4.37 1.32 16.47
N ARG A 227 -3.22 1.86 16.04
CA ARG A 227 -2.71 1.77 14.65
C ARG A 227 -2.55 0.30 14.24
N ALA A 228 -1.94 -0.52 15.10
CA ALA A 228 -1.70 -1.93 14.85
C ALA A 228 -3.02 -2.70 14.71
N LEU A 229 -3.99 -2.49 15.61
CA LEU A 229 -5.32 -3.09 15.53
C LEU A 229 -6.08 -2.65 14.27
N ALA A 230 -6.02 -1.37 13.89
CA ALA A 230 -6.69 -0.89 12.68
C ALA A 230 -6.12 -1.52 11.38
N LYS A 231 -4.91 -2.09 11.43
CA LYS A 231 -4.28 -2.77 10.28
C LYS A 231 -4.83 -4.19 10.06
N THR A 232 -5.38 -4.84 11.09
CA THR A 232 -5.65 -6.29 11.03
C THR A 232 -6.83 -6.63 10.14
N ASP A 233 -7.99 -6.01 10.36
CA ASP A 233 -9.24 -6.40 9.71
C ASP A 233 -10.30 -5.28 9.78
N SER A 234 -11.44 -5.47 9.10
CA SER A 234 -12.54 -4.50 9.08
C SER A 234 -13.27 -4.36 10.41
N ASP A 235 -13.38 -5.44 11.18
CA ASP A 235 -14.13 -5.47 12.44
C ASP A 235 -13.39 -4.65 13.51
N SER A 236 -12.07 -4.79 13.56
CA SER A 236 -11.17 -3.97 14.38
C SER A 236 -11.30 -2.48 14.04
N ARG A 237 -11.35 -2.12 12.74
CA ARG A 237 -11.58 -0.73 12.31
C ARG A 237 -12.93 -0.20 12.74
N ALA A 238 -13.99 -1.00 12.62
CA ALA A 238 -15.33 -0.62 13.06
C ALA A 238 -15.36 -0.38 14.58
N CYS A 239 -14.81 -1.31 15.36
CA CYS A 239 -14.75 -1.21 16.82
C CYS A 239 -14.01 0.05 17.29
N ILE A 240 -12.87 0.38 16.69
CA ILE A 240 -12.09 1.58 17.06
C ILE A 240 -12.87 2.87 16.82
N ALA A 241 -13.55 2.97 15.67
CA ALA A 241 -14.36 4.14 15.36
C ALA A 241 -15.58 4.25 16.28
N GLU A 242 -16.26 3.13 16.57
CA GLU A 242 -17.45 3.06 17.44
C GLU A 242 -17.14 3.34 18.91
N ALA A 243 -15.95 2.98 19.37
CA ALA A 243 -15.48 3.30 20.70
C ALA A 243 -15.18 4.81 20.91
N GLY A 244 -15.29 5.64 19.87
CA GLY A 244 -15.05 7.08 19.97
C GLY A 244 -13.57 7.47 19.92
N ALA A 245 -12.72 6.67 19.27
CA ALA A 245 -11.30 6.98 19.16
C ALA A 245 -11.02 8.23 18.30
N ILE A 246 -11.84 8.51 17.27
CA ILE A 246 -11.56 9.57 16.29
C ILE A 246 -11.40 10.95 16.95
N PRO A 247 -12.35 11.48 17.76
CA PRO A 247 -12.17 12.78 18.42
C PRO A 247 -10.90 12.89 19.27
N ILE A 248 -10.47 11.80 19.90
CA ILE A 248 -9.29 11.78 20.75
C ILE A 248 -8.02 11.79 19.89
N LEU A 249 -7.98 11.01 18.80
CA LEU A 249 -6.89 11.02 17.83
C LEU A 249 -6.70 12.40 17.18
N VAL A 250 -7.78 13.16 16.97
CA VAL A 250 -7.72 14.52 16.43
C VAL A 250 -6.90 15.46 17.33
N ARG A 251 -7.00 15.31 18.66
CA ARG A 251 -6.18 16.09 19.61
C ARG A 251 -4.68 15.83 19.42
N CYS A 252 -4.31 14.65 18.95
CA CYS A 252 -2.92 14.25 18.68
C CYS A 252 -2.40 14.73 17.31
N LEU A 253 -3.23 15.36 16.48
CA LEU A 253 -2.82 15.89 15.17
C LEU A 253 -2.25 17.33 15.25
N GLY A 254 -2.39 18.01 16.39
CA GLY A 254 -2.00 19.42 16.53
C GLY A 254 -0.55 19.70 16.15
N SER A 255 -0.28 20.90 15.63
CA SER A 255 1.07 21.33 15.24
C SER A 255 2.06 21.33 16.41
N GLY A 256 1.62 21.73 17.61
CA GLY A 256 2.42 21.65 18.84
C GLY A 256 2.82 20.22 19.17
N VAL A 257 1.89 19.25 19.03
CA VAL A 257 2.17 17.82 19.24
C VAL A 257 3.19 17.31 18.23
N GLY A 258 3.09 17.71 16.96
CA GLY A 258 4.04 17.30 15.93
C GLY A 258 5.48 17.77 16.20
N SER A 259 5.64 18.97 16.76
CA SER A 259 6.96 19.54 17.03
C SER A 259 7.69 18.83 18.16
N GLU A 260 6.98 18.44 19.21
CA GLU A 260 7.57 17.79 20.40
C GLU A 260 7.54 16.26 20.29
N HIS A 261 6.49 15.70 19.67
CA HIS A 261 6.21 14.27 19.60
C HIS A 261 5.80 13.84 18.18
N PRO A 262 6.73 13.89 17.20
CA PRO A 262 6.44 13.56 15.80
C PRO A 262 5.89 12.13 15.62
N ASN A 263 6.36 11.16 16.41
CA ASN A 263 5.88 9.78 16.36
C ASN A 263 4.41 9.65 16.76
N LEU A 264 3.95 10.42 17.74
CA LEU A 264 2.54 10.44 18.15
C LEU A 264 1.68 10.98 17.01
N GLN A 265 2.10 12.07 16.37
CA GLN A 265 1.41 12.66 15.23
C GLN A 265 1.31 11.68 14.05
N VAL A 266 2.42 11.00 13.72
CA VAL A 266 2.45 9.94 12.68
C VAL A 266 1.50 8.80 13.04
N ASN A 267 1.56 8.29 14.26
CA ASN A 267 0.70 7.19 14.70
C ASN A 267 -0.78 7.59 14.67
N ALA A 268 -1.11 8.82 15.07
CA ALA A 268 -2.48 9.32 15.06
C ALA A 268 -3.04 9.43 13.63
N VAL A 269 -2.33 10.09 12.72
CA VAL A 269 -2.79 10.23 11.32
C VAL A 269 -2.84 8.88 10.61
N THR A 270 -1.90 7.96 10.89
CA THR A 270 -1.92 6.61 10.29
C THR A 270 -3.05 5.76 10.83
N THR A 271 -3.42 5.94 12.10
CA THR A 271 -4.61 5.28 12.66
C THR A 271 -5.85 5.76 11.92
N ILE A 272 -6.02 7.08 11.75
CA ILE A 272 -7.15 7.65 10.98
C ILE A 272 -7.15 7.15 9.53
N LEU A 273 -5.98 7.07 8.88
CA LEU A 273 -5.84 6.46 7.56
C LEU A 273 -6.38 5.03 7.54
N ASN A 274 -5.91 4.17 8.44
CA ASN A 274 -6.34 2.77 8.52
C ASN A 274 -7.86 2.66 8.78
N LEU A 275 -8.42 3.53 9.62
CA LEU A 275 -9.86 3.59 9.86
C LEU A 275 -10.64 4.01 8.62
N SER A 276 -10.10 4.94 7.82
CA SER A 276 -10.76 5.46 6.62
C SER A 276 -10.92 4.42 5.50
N ILE A 277 -10.11 3.34 5.51
CA ILE A 277 -10.18 2.26 4.52
C ILE A 277 -11.56 1.57 4.56
N LEU A 278 -12.22 1.55 5.72
CA LEU A 278 -13.56 1.01 5.86
C LEU A 278 -14.61 2.07 5.49
N GLU A 279 -15.44 1.80 4.47
CA GLU A 279 -16.49 2.72 4.00
C GLU A 279 -17.40 3.24 5.13
N ALA A 280 -17.84 2.36 6.03
CA ALA A 280 -18.70 2.71 7.17
C ALA A 280 -18.08 3.77 8.12
N ASN A 281 -16.75 3.86 8.18
CA ASN A 281 -16.06 4.82 9.04
C ASN A 281 -15.84 6.18 8.36
N LYS A 282 -15.91 6.26 7.03
CA LYS A 282 -15.64 7.52 6.31
C LYS A 282 -16.58 8.64 6.72
N THR A 283 -17.86 8.33 6.90
CA THR A 283 -18.86 9.30 7.38
C THR A 283 -18.50 9.81 8.78
N ARG A 284 -18.18 8.91 9.72
CA ARG A 284 -17.75 9.28 11.08
C ARG A 284 -16.53 10.21 11.07
N ILE A 285 -15.52 9.92 10.23
CA ILE A 285 -14.33 10.76 10.07
C ILE A 285 -14.70 12.14 9.48
N MET A 286 -15.56 12.18 8.47
CA MET A 286 -15.97 13.42 7.80
C MET A 286 -16.87 14.33 8.63
N GLU A 287 -17.58 13.77 9.61
CA GLU A 287 -18.52 14.46 10.49
C GLU A 287 -17.93 14.81 11.86
N THR A 288 -16.88 14.12 12.30
CA THR A 288 -16.18 14.44 13.55
C THR A 288 -15.55 15.83 13.45
N ASP A 289 -15.87 16.70 14.41
CA ASP A 289 -15.34 18.06 14.44
C ASP A 289 -13.81 18.07 14.52
N GLY A 290 -13.19 19.00 13.79
CA GLY A 290 -11.73 19.10 13.69
C GLY A 290 -11.03 17.98 12.91
N ALA A 291 -11.64 16.81 12.67
CA ALA A 291 -10.94 15.66 12.06
C ALA A 291 -10.41 15.97 10.66
N LEU A 292 -11.28 16.46 9.77
CA LEU A 292 -10.87 16.82 8.41
C LEU A 292 -9.85 17.96 8.41
N ASN A 293 -10.05 18.98 9.24
CA ASN A 293 -9.12 20.12 9.30
C ASN A 293 -7.76 19.69 9.86
N GLY A 294 -7.72 18.82 10.86
CA GLY A 294 -6.50 18.24 11.42
C GLY A 294 -5.73 17.44 10.37
N VAL A 295 -6.39 16.58 9.58
CA VAL A 295 -5.73 15.87 8.46
C VAL A 295 -5.17 16.84 7.42
N ILE A 296 -5.90 17.92 7.09
CA ILE A 296 -5.41 18.97 6.17
C ILE A 296 -4.22 19.72 6.77
N ASP A 297 -4.20 19.95 8.07
CA ASP A 297 -3.09 20.60 8.76
C ASP A 297 -1.84 19.71 8.74
N ILE A 298 -1.98 18.40 8.97
CA ILE A 298 -0.89 17.44 8.81
C ILE A 298 -0.36 17.44 7.38
N LEU A 299 -1.23 17.43 6.36
CA LEU A 299 -0.80 17.45 4.96
C LEU A 299 0.15 18.64 4.68
N ARG A 300 -0.12 19.81 5.25
CA ARG A 300 0.64 21.03 5.00
C ARG A 300 1.86 21.17 5.93
N PHE A 301 1.65 20.90 7.21
CA PHE A 301 2.57 21.26 8.30
C PHE A 301 2.97 20.08 9.18
N GLY A 302 2.67 18.84 8.77
CA GLY A 302 3.07 17.64 9.48
C GLY A 302 4.58 17.60 9.70
N ALA A 303 4.98 17.12 10.88
CA ALA A 303 6.37 17.12 11.32
C ALA A 303 7.29 16.24 10.47
N THR A 304 6.74 15.20 9.83
CA THR A 304 7.48 14.25 8.99
C THR A 304 6.83 14.08 7.63
N TRP A 305 7.62 13.67 6.64
CA TRP A 305 7.10 13.29 5.32
C TRP A 305 6.14 12.10 5.36
N GLU A 306 6.37 11.16 6.29
CA GLU A 306 5.45 10.04 6.54
C GLU A 306 4.08 10.56 7.01
N ALA A 307 4.04 11.51 7.94
CA ALA A 307 2.79 12.10 8.41
C ALA A 307 2.04 12.80 7.25
N LYS A 308 2.75 13.59 6.44
CA LYS A 308 2.18 14.27 5.25
C LYS A 308 1.65 13.27 4.21
N GLY A 309 2.41 12.21 3.92
CA GLY A 309 2.00 11.13 3.01
C GLY A 309 0.76 10.40 3.51
N ASN A 310 0.72 10.03 4.79
CA ASN A 310 -0.45 9.39 5.41
C ASN A 310 -1.68 10.30 5.43
N ALA A 311 -1.50 11.62 5.59
CA ALA A 311 -2.59 12.58 5.44
C ALA A 311 -3.12 12.64 3.99
N ALA A 312 -2.23 12.64 2.99
CA ALA A 312 -2.62 12.56 1.58
C ALA A 312 -3.39 11.26 1.29
N ALA A 313 -2.87 10.11 1.73
CA ALA A 313 -3.55 8.82 1.60
C ALA A 313 -4.92 8.77 2.30
N THR A 314 -5.08 9.47 3.43
CA THR A 314 -6.37 9.58 4.13
C THR A 314 -7.36 10.36 3.27
N ILE A 315 -6.93 11.47 2.68
CA ILE A 315 -7.75 12.27 1.74
C ILE A 315 -8.11 11.46 0.49
N PHE A 316 -7.18 10.67 -0.05
CA PHE A 316 -7.43 9.74 -1.14
C PHE A 316 -8.53 8.72 -0.79
N SER A 317 -8.40 8.05 0.35
CA SER A 317 -9.38 7.07 0.84
C SER A 317 -10.77 7.68 1.01
N LEU A 318 -10.87 8.86 1.65
CA LEU A 318 -12.13 9.57 1.85
C LEU A 318 -12.75 10.05 0.53
N SER A 319 -11.93 10.49 -0.43
CA SER A 319 -12.37 10.92 -1.76
C SER A 319 -12.79 9.76 -2.69
N GLY A 320 -12.73 8.51 -2.21
CA GLY A 320 -13.43 7.39 -2.83
C GLY A 320 -14.95 7.62 -2.88
N VAL A 321 -15.52 8.32 -1.89
CA VAL A 321 -16.93 8.73 -1.88
C VAL A 321 -17.10 10.03 -2.67
N HIS A 322 -17.99 10.03 -3.66
CA HIS A 322 -18.17 11.14 -4.60
C HIS A 322 -18.53 12.48 -3.93
N THR A 323 -19.39 12.46 -2.91
CA THR A 323 -19.76 13.68 -2.15
C THR A 323 -18.58 14.26 -1.37
N TYR A 324 -17.75 13.40 -0.78
CA TYR A 324 -16.55 13.81 -0.04
C TYR A 324 -15.46 14.32 -0.98
N ARG A 325 -15.28 13.69 -2.14
CA ARG A 325 -14.38 14.16 -3.20
C ARG A 325 -14.63 15.62 -3.56
N LYS A 326 -15.89 15.99 -3.83
CA LYS A 326 -16.27 17.40 -4.13
C LYS A 326 -15.98 18.33 -2.97
N ARG A 327 -16.32 17.93 -1.73
CA ARG A 327 -16.04 18.73 -0.52
C ARG A 327 -14.54 18.96 -0.31
N LEU A 328 -13.72 17.93 -0.54
CA LEU A 328 -12.26 17.99 -0.43
C LEU A 328 -11.65 18.87 -1.55
N GLY A 329 -12.10 18.68 -2.79
CA GLY A 329 -11.63 19.43 -3.95
C GLY A 329 -11.93 20.94 -3.90
N ARG A 330 -12.98 21.36 -3.17
CA ARG A 330 -13.31 22.77 -2.93
C ARG A 330 -12.37 23.46 -1.91
N LYS A 331 -11.58 22.72 -1.14
CA LYS A 331 -10.70 23.30 -0.13
C LYS A 331 -9.33 23.61 -0.73
N THR A 332 -9.04 24.90 -0.93
CA THR A 332 -7.73 25.38 -1.42
C THR A 332 -6.56 24.85 -0.59
N ARG A 333 -6.74 24.66 0.71
CA ARG A 333 -5.73 24.08 1.61
C ARG A 333 -5.35 22.63 1.25
N VAL A 334 -6.31 21.83 0.77
CA VAL A 334 -6.06 20.47 0.28
C VAL A 334 -5.25 20.53 -1.00
N ILE A 335 -5.69 21.34 -1.97
CA ILE A 335 -5.01 21.50 -3.25
C ILE A 335 -3.56 21.94 -3.05
N LYS A 336 -3.34 23.02 -2.29
CA LYS A 336 -2.00 23.53 -1.99
C LYS A 336 -1.13 22.50 -1.27
N GLY A 337 -1.66 21.84 -0.24
CA GLY A 337 -0.90 20.82 0.49
C GLY A 337 -0.48 19.62 -0.38
N LEU A 338 -1.34 19.19 -1.31
CA LEU A 338 -1.01 18.13 -2.26
C LEU A 338 0.03 18.60 -3.30
N MET A 339 -0.08 19.84 -3.79
CA MET A 339 0.93 20.40 -4.70
C MET A 339 2.30 20.50 -4.02
N ASP A 340 2.35 21.07 -2.82
CA ASP A 340 3.59 21.21 -2.03
C ASP A 340 4.22 19.82 -1.78
N LEU A 341 3.41 18.82 -1.40
CA LEU A 341 3.90 17.45 -1.17
C LEU A 341 4.42 16.78 -2.47
N ALA A 342 3.77 17.02 -3.61
CA ALA A 342 4.23 16.53 -4.90
C ALA A 342 5.53 17.23 -5.38
N LYS A 343 5.70 18.52 -5.08
CA LYS A 343 6.90 19.28 -5.44
C LYS A 343 8.10 18.90 -4.58
N ASP A 344 7.93 18.85 -3.26
CA ASP A 344 9.06 18.84 -2.32
C ASP A 344 9.26 17.50 -1.59
N GLY A 345 8.27 16.60 -1.62
CA GLY A 345 8.31 15.35 -0.86
C GLY A 345 9.31 14.31 -1.41
N PRO A 346 9.64 13.28 -0.62
CA PRO A 346 10.33 12.09 -1.12
C PRO A 346 9.45 11.32 -2.11
N THR A 347 10.04 10.44 -2.92
CA THR A 347 9.35 9.72 -4.02
C THR A 347 8.03 9.06 -3.59
N ASN A 348 7.99 8.42 -2.42
CA ASN A 348 6.77 7.77 -1.92
C ASN A 348 5.68 8.79 -1.60
N SER A 349 6.00 9.87 -0.90
CA SER A 349 5.05 10.93 -0.58
C SER A 349 4.59 11.72 -1.82
N LYS A 350 5.49 11.89 -2.82
CA LYS A 350 5.11 12.44 -4.13
C LYS A 350 4.05 11.57 -4.78
N ARG A 351 4.24 10.25 -4.79
CA ARG A 351 3.27 9.30 -5.35
C ARG A 351 1.93 9.37 -4.62
N ASP A 352 1.93 9.39 -3.28
CA ASP A 352 0.71 9.54 -2.49
C ASP A 352 -0.06 10.82 -2.85
N ALA A 353 0.67 11.94 -2.99
CA ALA A 353 0.09 13.21 -3.42
C ALA A 353 -0.49 13.12 -4.84
N LEU A 354 0.27 12.60 -5.81
CA LEU A 354 -0.15 12.49 -7.21
C LEU A 354 -1.38 11.58 -7.38
N VAL A 355 -1.42 10.42 -6.73
CA VAL A 355 -2.59 9.53 -6.76
C VAL A 355 -3.82 10.21 -6.14
N THR A 356 -3.64 10.99 -5.08
CA THR A 356 -4.71 11.79 -4.48
C THR A 356 -5.22 12.88 -5.44
N ILE A 357 -4.31 13.61 -6.08
CA ILE A 357 -4.61 14.64 -7.08
C ILE A 357 -5.39 14.04 -8.25
N LEU A 358 -4.94 12.89 -8.76
CA LEU A 358 -5.60 12.17 -9.85
C LEU A 358 -7.05 11.81 -9.49
N ASN A 359 -7.27 11.31 -8.27
CA ASN A 359 -8.62 10.97 -7.82
C ASN A 359 -9.53 12.21 -7.70
N LEU A 360 -8.99 13.33 -7.19
CA LEU A 360 -9.70 14.60 -7.12
C LEU A 360 -9.99 15.18 -8.51
N ALA A 361 -9.09 15.00 -9.48
CA ALA A 361 -9.26 15.40 -10.88
C ALA A 361 -10.37 14.63 -11.63
N GLY A 362 -10.98 13.63 -10.98
CA GLY A 362 -12.22 13.00 -11.45
C GLY A 362 -13.42 13.96 -11.51
N ASP A 363 -13.41 15.05 -10.73
CA ASP A 363 -14.47 16.05 -10.67
C ASP A 363 -14.09 17.35 -11.43
N ARG A 364 -14.96 17.81 -12.34
CA ARG A 364 -14.67 18.96 -13.23
C ARG A 364 -14.49 20.28 -12.48
N GLU A 365 -15.28 20.52 -11.43
CA GLU A 365 -15.17 21.73 -10.61
C GLU A 365 -13.84 21.77 -9.84
N THR A 366 -13.38 20.60 -9.41
CA THR A 366 -12.09 20.43 -8.73
C THR A 366 -10.92 20.61 -9.70
N VAL A 367 -11.04 20.16 -10.96
CA VAL A 367 -10.00 20.39 -11.98
C VAL A 367 -9.73 21.87 -12.22
N GLY A 368 -10.75 22.73 -12.24
CA GLY A 368 -10.54 24.19 -12.36
C GLY A 368 -9.61 24.73 -11.25
N ARG A 369 -9.85 24.33 -10.00
CA ARG A 369 -9.02 24.74 -8.86
C ARG A 369 -7.62 24.11 -8.86
N LEU A 370 -7.49 22.90 -9.38
CA LEU A 370 -6.19 22.25 -9.57
C LEU A 370 -5.34 23.03 -10.58
N VAL A 371 -5.95 23.48 -11.68
CA VAL A 371 -5.29 24.32 -12.70
C VAL A 371 -4.87 25.67 -12.09
N GLU A 372 -5.78 26.38 -11.42
CA GLU A 372 -5.45 27.62 -10.68
C GLU A 372 -4.35 27.41 -9.63
N GLY A 373 -4.27 26.22 -9.04
CA GLY A 373 -3.23 25.83 -8.08
C GLY A 373 -1.89 25.42 -8.70
N GLY A 374 -1.73 25.47 -10.02
CA GLY A 374 -0.49 25.14 -10.72
C GLY A 374 -0.22 23.63 -10.83
N VAL A 375 -1.27 22.79 -10.96
CA VAL A 375 -1.10 21.33 -11.08
C VAL A 375 -0.29 20.95 -12.32
N ILE A 376 -0.43 21.67 -13.43
CA ILE A 376 0.25 21.35 -14.69
C ILE A 376 1.76 21.57 -14.55
N GLU A 377 2.18 22.72 -14.02
CA GLU A 377 3.57 23.01 -13.71
C GLU A 377 4.16 21.95 -12.77
N THR A 378 3.42 21.61 -11.71
CA THR A 378 3.83 20.61 -10.72
C THR A 378 4.08 19.25 -11.36
N VAL A 379 3.12 18.77 -12.16
CA VAL A 379 3.18 17.49 -12.87
C VAL A 379 4.33 17.47 -13.88
N ILE A 380 4.53 18.55 -14.63
CA ILE A 380 5.66 18.69 -15.56
C ILE A 380 7.00 18.63 -14.82
N GLY A 381 7.08 19.18 -13.60
CA GLY A 381 8.28 19.13 -12.76
C GLY A 381 8.65 17.72 -12.28
N VAL A 382 7.65 16.88 -11.98
CA VAL A 382 7.86 15.52 -11.45
C VAL A 382 7.83 14.41 -12.49
N ILE A 383 7.50 14.73 -13.74
CA ILE A 383 7.28 13.77 -14.82
C ILE A 383 8.48 12.85 -15.10
N ASN A 384 9.71 13.29 -14.82
CA ASN A 384 10.91 12.47 -15.01
C ASN A 384 11.12 11.47 -13.86
N VAL A 385 10.52 11.72 -12.69
CA VAL A 385 10.63 10.88 -11.50
C VAL A 385 9.47 9.89 -11.42
N LEU A 386 8.25 10.35 -11.73
CA LEU A 386 7.00 9.58 -11.68
C LEU A 386 6.20 9.79 -12.98
N PRO A 387 6.68 9.28 -14.13
CA PRO A 387 6.10 9.57 -15.45
C PRO A 387 4.67 9.07 -15.59
N GLU A 388 4.35 7.90 -15.05
CA GLU A 388 3.03 7.29 -15.18
C GLU A 388 1.96 8.09 -14.45
N GLU A 389 2.17 8.39 -13.17
CA GLU A 389 1.24 9.17 -12.36
C GLU A 389 1.11 10.60 -12.91
N ALA A 390 2.22 11.22 -13.28
CA ALA A 390 2.26 12.57 -13.82
C ALA A 390 1.44 12.70 -15.12
N VAL A 391 1.71 11.87 -16.12
CA VAL A 391 1.01 11.95 -17.42
C VAL A 391 -0.47 11.61 -17.27
N THR A 392 -0.83 10.68 -16.38
CA THR A 392 -2.23 10.33 -16.13
C THR A 392 -3.01 11.51 -15.53
N ILE A 393 -2.39 12.28 -14.62
CA ILE A 393 -2.98 13.52 -14.10
C ILE A 393 -3.12 14.55 -15.21
N LEU A 394 -2.07 14.74 -16.03
CA LEU A 394 -2.11 15.67 -17.14
C LEU A 394 -3.27 15.34 -18.09
N GLU A 395 -3.44 14.07 -18.47
CA GLU A 395 -4.58 13.61 -19.28
C GLU A 395 -5.91 13.98 -18.62
N ALA A 396 -6.06 13.68 -17.32
CA ALA A 396 -7.29 13.94 -16.59
C ALA A 396 -7.63 15.44 -16.52
N VAL A 397 -6.61 16.29 -16.34
CA VAL A 397 -6.71 17.75 -16.23
C VAL A 397 -7.02 18.37 -17.59
N VAL A 398 -6.26 18.09 -18.65
CA VAL A 398 -6.53 18.67 -19.99
C VAL A 398 -7.87 18.23 -20.56
N LYS A 399 -8.32 17.02 -20.23
CA LYS A 399 -9.64 16.51 -20.64
C LYS A 399 -10.80 17.31 -20.05
N ARG A 400 -10.67 17.82 -18.81
CA ARG A 400 -11.77 18.43 -18.03
C ARG A 400 -11.61 19.93 -17.75
N GLY A 401 -10.38 20.45 -17.82
CA GLY A 401 -10.00 21.81 -17.43
C GLY A 401 -10.21 22.88 -18.49
N GLY A 402 -10.69 22.50 -19.68
CA GLY A 402 -11.01 23.47 -20.75
C GLY A 402 -9.75 24.12 -21.34
N LEU A 403 -9.93 25.29 -21.95
CA LEU A 403 -8.87 25.99 -22.70
C LEU A 403 -7.72 26.46 -21.80
N VAL A 404 -7.99 26.86 -20.55
CA VAL A 404 -6.96 27.30 -19.60
C VAL A 404 -5.95 26.18 -19.35
N ALA A 405 -6.43 24.96 -19.05
CA ALA A 405 -5.57 23.80 -18.85
C ALA A 405 -4.77 23.43 -20.11
N ILE A 406 -5.34 23.63 -21.31
CA ILE A 406 -4.65 23.34 -22.57
C ILE A 406 -3.53 24.35 -22.81
N ALA A 407 -3.79 25.63 -22.56
CA ALA A 407 -2.79 26.69 -22.71
C ALA A 407 -1.60 26.47 -21.76
N GLU A 408 -1.85 26.15 -20.49
CA GLU A 408 -0.79 25.85 -19.53
C GLU A 408 -0.01 24.56 -19.88
N ALA A 409 -0.66 23.60 -20.53
CA ALA A 409 -0.04 22.35 -20.95
C ALA A 409 0.86 22.50 -22.20
N TYR A 410 0.95 23.69 -22.82
CA TYR A 410 1.80 23.92 -24.00
C TYR A 410 3.25 23.44 -23.78
N ASN A 411 3.84 23.80 -22.63
CA ASN A 411 5.22 23.42 -22.29
C ASN A 411 5.41 21.90 -22.01
N SER A 412 4.32 21.13 -21.91
CA SER A 412 4.39 19.68 -21.73
C SER A 412 4.58 18.92 -23.04
N ILE A 413 4.30 19.52 -24.21
CA ILE A 413 4.25 18.82 -25.51
C ILE A 413 5.55 18.08 -25.82
N LYS A 414 6.70 18.76 -25.66
CA LYS A 414 8.03 18.17 -25.87
C LYS A 414 8.27 16.98 -24.93
N LYS A 415 7.92 17.11 -23.65
CA LYS A 415 8.07 16.03 -22.65
C LYS A 415 7.15 14.85 -22.95
N LEU A 416 5.93 15.10 -23.39
CA LEU A 416 4.99 14.07 -23.83
C LEU A 416 5.51 13.33 -25.07
N GLY A 417 6.19 14.03 -25.98
CA GLY A 417 6.87 13.42 -27.12
C GLY A 417 8.00 12.45 -26.70
N VAL A 418 8.75 12.79 -25.66
CA VAL A 418 9.76 11.89 -25.06
C VAL A 418 9.08 10.66 -24.44
N ILE A 419 8.02 10.84 -23.66
CA ILE A 419 7.30 9.72 -23.02
C ILE A 419 6.64 8.81 -24.05
N LEU A 420 6.15 9.33 -25.17
CA LEU A 420 5.66 8.51 -26.27
C LEU A 420 6.73 7.57 -26.85
N ARG A 421 8.00 7.97 -26.79
CA ARG A 421 9.15 7.22 -27.30
C ARG A 421 9.59 6.13 -26.32
N GLU A 422 9.77 6.47 -25.05
CA GLU A 422 10.47 5.61 -24.07
C GLU A 422 9.66 5.22 -22.83
N GLY A 423 8.41 5.70 -22.72
CA GLY A 423 7.55 5.41 -21.57
C GLY A 423 6.99 3.99 -21.54
N SER A 424 6.44 3.59 -20.38
CA SER A 424 5.64 2.37 -20.25
C SER A 424 4.39 2.43 -21.14
N ASP A 425 3.77 1.29 -21.42
CA ASP A 425 2.55 1.22 -22.24
C ASP A 425 1.43 2.12 -21.73
N THR A 426 1.23 2.19 -20.41
CA THR A 426 0.25 3.06 -19.75
C THR A 426 0.60 4.54 -19.85
N ALA A 427 1.89 4.88 -19.71
CA ALA A 427 2.38 6.25 -19.85
C ALA A 427 2.29 6.73 -21.32
N ARG A 428 2.66 5.88 -22.28
CA ARG A 428 2.50 6.15 -23.73
C ARG A 428 1.04 6.34 -24.11
N GLU A 429 0.15 5.50 -23.59
CA GLU A 429 -1.30 5.64 -23.80
C GLU A 429 -1.83 6.99 -23.31
N SER A 430 -1.48 7.36 -22.09
CA SER A 430 -1.92 8.61 -21.46
C SER A 430 -1.28 9.84 -22.14
N ALA A 431 -0.04 9.72 -22.59
CA ALA A 431 0.66 10.77 -23.34
C ALA A 431 0.00 11.00 -24.70
N ALA A 432 -0.31 9.93 -25.42
CA ALA A 432 -1.03 10.00 -26.69
C ALA A 432 -2.41 10.65 -26.50
N ALA A 433 -3.15 10.25 -25.46
CA ALA A 433 -4.48 10.80 -25.16
C ALA A 433 -4.43 12.30 -24.79
N SER A 434 -3.41 12.71 -24.02
CA SER A 434 -3.16 14.11 -23.67
C SER A 434 -2.86 14.93 -24.93
N LEU A 435 -1.90 14.49 -25.75
CA LEU A 435 -1.54 15.17 -27.00
C LEU A 435 -2.72 15.30 -27.96
N VAL A 436 -3.55 14.26 -28.11
CA VAL A 436 -4.77 14.34 -28.93
C VAL A 436 -5.69 15.45 -28.44
N THR A 437 -5.88 15.53 -27.12
CA THR A 437 -6.79 16.51 -26.52
C THR A 437 -6.26 17.93 -26.67
N ILE A 438 -4.97 18.13 -26.42
CA ILE A 438 -4.30 19.44 -26.55
C ILE A 438 -4.31 19.86 -28.02
N CYS A 439 -3.95 18.99 -28.97
CA CYS A 439 -3.92 19.32 -30.40
C CYS A 439 -5.30 19.64 -30.99
N ARG A 440 -6.36 18.92 -30.56
CA ARG A 440 -7.72 19.15 -31.04
C ARG A 440 -8.33 20.47 -30.56
N LYS A 441 -7.88 20.99 -29.41
CA LYS A 441 -8.51 22.14 -28.75
C LYS A 441 -7.60 23.35 -28.62
N GLY A 442 -6.30 23.18 -28.80
CA GLY A 442 -5.26 24.20 -28.67
C GLY A 442 -4.85 24.88 -29.97
N GLY A 443 -5.47 24.51 -31.10
CA GLY A 443 -5.25 25.16 -32.39
C GLY A 443 -3.93 24.78 -33.09
N LEU A 444 -3.61 25.50 -34.16
CA LEU A 444 -2.50 25.18 -35.06
C LEU A 444 -1.11 25.33 -34.40
N GLU A 445 -0.95 26.26 -33.48
CA GLU A 445 0.33 26.50 -32.77
C GLU A 445 0.77 25.28 -31.97
N VAL A 446 -0.16 24.63 -31.27
CA VAL A 446 0.10 23.39 -30.52
C VAL A 446 0.51 22.25 -31.47
N VAL A 447 -0.13 22.16 -32.63
CA VAL A 447 0.20 21.11 -33.61
C VAL A 447 1.57 21.36 -34.23
N ALA A 448 1.93 22.63 -34.48
CA ALA A 448 3.26 23.02 -34.93
C ALA A 448 4.33 22.66 -33.89
N GLU A 449 4.08 22.92 -32.60
CA GLU A 449 5.00 22.54 -31.52
C GLU A 449 5.18 21.02 -31.42
N LEU A 450 4.10 20.24 -31.61
CA LEU A 450 4.20 18.79 -31.67
C LEU A 450 4.98 18.31 -32.90
N ALA A 451 4.74 18.92 -34.07
CA ALA A 451 5.46 18.61 -35.30
C ALA A 451 6.96 18.92 -35.21
N ALA A 452 7.34 19.90 -34.39
CA ALA A 452 8.74 20.25 -34.12
C ALA A 452 9.48 19.22 -33.24
N VAL A 453 8.77 18.24 -32.63
CA VAL A 453 9.41 17.18 -31.86
C VAL A 453 10.18 16.23 -32.80
N PRO A 454 11.49 15.99 -32.56
CA PRO A 454 12.30 15.15 -33.45
C PRO A 454 11.72 13.75 -33.64
N SER A 455 11.57 13.35 -34.89
CA SER A 455 11.07 12.02 -35.30
C SER A 455 9.67 11.68 -34.79
N ILE A 456 8.83 12.68 -34.48
CA ILE A 456 7.50 12.46 -33.90
C ILE A 456 6.61 11.55 -34.74
N GLU A 457 6.62 11.68 -36.08
CA GLU A 457 5.84 10.79 -36.94
C GLU A 457 6.28 9.33 -36.83
N ARG A 458 7.59 9.07 -36.80
CA ARG A 458 8.14 7.71 -36.61
C ARG A 458 7.72 7.14 -35.25
N ILE A 459 7.79 7.95 -34.20
CA ILE A 459 7.38 7.54 -32.84
C ILE A 459 5.89 7.17 -32.85
N ILE A 460 5.04 7.98 -33.50
CA ILE A 460 3.60 7.71 -33.62
C ILE A 460 3.35 6.39 -34.35
N TRP A 461 4.05 6.13 -35.46
CA TRP A 461 3.97 4.86 -36.18
C TRP A 461 4.37 3.66 -35.33
N GLU A 462 5.43 3.80 -34.53
CA GLU A 462 5.86 2.77 -33.60
C GLU A 462 4.78 2.48 -32.54
N VAL A 463 4.20 3.52 -31.92
CA VAL A 463 3.08 3.37 -30.97
C VAL A 463 1.89 2.67 -31.62
N MET A 464 1.59 2.93 -32.90
CA MET A 464 0.54 2.24 -33.66
C MET A 464 0.83 0.75 -33.88
N GLY A 465 2.10 0.35 -33.98
CA GLY A 465 2.50 -1.04 -34.15
C GLY A 465 2.58 -1.82 -32.84
N THR A 466 3.19 -1.22 -31.80
CA THR A 466 3.57 -1.93 -30.57
C THR A 466 2.69 -1.63 -29.36
N GLY A 467 2.00 -0.49 -29.32
CA GLY A 467 1.28 -0.03 -28.14
C GLY A 467 -0.02 -0.79 -27.82
N THR A 468 -0.67 -0.43 -26.72
CA THR A 468 -2.01 -0.94 -26.33
C THR A 468 -3.07 -0.60 -27.38
N MET A 469 -4.20 -1.31 -27.38
CA MET A 469 -5.34 -1.00 -28.26
C MET A 469 -5.76 0.48 -28.19
N ARG A 470 -5.75 1.08 -27.00
CA ARG A 470 -6.09 2.50 -26.83
C ARG A 470 -4.95 3.41 -27.29
N ALA A 471 -3.69 3.10 -26.98
CA ALA A 471 -2.54 3.84 -27.47
C ALA A 471 -2.50 3.88 -29.01
N ARG A 472 -2.71 2.74 -29.68
CA ARG A 472 -2.76 2.65 -31.16
C ARG A 472 -3.84 3.55 -31.76
N ARG A 473 -5.05 3.53 -31.18
CA ARG A 473 -6.16 4.40 -31.62
C ARG A 473 -5.82 5.87 -31.47
N LYS A 474 -5.23 6.28 -30.35
CA LYS A 474 -4.85 7.69 -30.11
C LYS A 474 -3.68 8.13 -30.98
N ALA A 475 -2.69 7.27 -31.20
CA ALA A 475 -1.58 7.51 -32.11
C ALA A 475 -2.06 7.71 -33.56
N ALA A 476 -2.99 6.88 -34.03
CA ALA A 476 -3.60 7.05 -35.37
C ALA A 476 -4.32 8.41 -35.52
N VAL A 477 -4.98 8.88 -34.46
CA VAL A 477 -5.60 10.22 -34.43
C VAL A 477 -4.55 11.32 -34.48
N LEU A 478 -3.45 11.21 -33.73
CA LEU A 478 -2.34 12.17 -33.78
C LEU A 478 -1.74 12.28 -35.18
N LEU A 479 -1.47 11.14 -35.83
CA LEU A 479 -0.94 11.13 -37.18
C LEU A 479 -1.87 11.85 -38.17
N ARG A 480 -3.18 11.64 -38.02
CA ARG A 480 -4.19 12.32 -38.86
C ARG A 480 -4.19 13.83 -38.62
N ILE A 481 -4.06 14.27 -37.38
CA ILE A 481 -3.99 15.70 -37.04
C ILE A 481 -2.75 16.34 -37.67
N LEU A 482 -1.57 15.72 -37.53
CA LEU A 482 -0.32 16.23 -38.11
C LEU A 482 -0.38 16.32 -39.63
N ARG A 483 -0.93 15.29 -40.30
CA ARG A 483 -1.09 15.28 -41.76
C ARG A 483 -2.08 16.32 -42.28
N ARG A 484 -3.15 16.61 -41.53
CA ARG A 484 -4.09 17.68 -41.90
C ARG A 484 -3.45 19.04 -41.74
N TRP A 485 -2.73 19.26 -40.64
CA TRP A 485 -1.98 20.49 -40.41
C TRP A 485 -0.92 20.73 -41.50
N SER A 486 -0.15 19.70 -41.89
CA SER A 486 0.83 19.83 -42.98
C SER A 486 0.20 20.09 -44.35
N ALA A 487 -1.05 19.68 -44.54
CA ALA A 487 -1.87 20.00 -45.73
C ALA A 487 -2.58 21.36 -45.65
N GLY A 488 -2.41 22.14 -44.58
CA GLY A 488 -3.07 23.43 -44.37
C GLY A 488 -4.57 23.34 -44.06
N LEU A 489 -5.05 22.19 -43.59
CA LEU A 489 -6.46 21.94 -43.24
C LEU A 489 -6.72 22.11 -41.74
N ASP A 490 -7.92 22.60 -41.39
CA ASP A 490 -8.35 22.72 -40.00
C ASP A 490 -8.40 21.36 -39.28
N THR A 491 -7.97 21.37 -38.02
CA THR A 491 -7.78 20.17 -37.18
C THR A 491 -9.01 19.80 -36.33
N ASN A 492 -10.05 20.64 -36.33
CA ASN A 492 -11.24 20.49 -35.49
C ASN A 492 -12.22 19.39 -35.95
N ASP A 493 -12.20 18.99 -37.24
CA ASP A 493 -13.15 18.03 -37.82
C ASP A 493 -12.78 16.54 -37.65
N VAL A 494 -11.85 16.21 -36.74
CA VAL A 494 -11.43 14.81 -36.55
C VAL A 494 -12.43 14.04 -35.67
N VAL A 495 -13.57 13.66 -36.26
CA VAL A 495 -14.56 12.75 -35.67
C VAL A 495 -13.95 11.34 -35.54
N ASP A 496 -14.24 10.65 -34.42
CA ASP A 496 -13.86 9.25 -34.20
C ASP A 496 -14.57 8.34 -35.22
N SER A 497 -13.98 8.22 -36.41
CA SER A 497 -14.36 7.25 -37.43
C SER A 497 -13.87 5.86 -37.00
N SER A 498 -14.42 5.31 -35.92
CA SER A 498 -14.17 3.93 -35.48
C SER A 498 -15.02 2.93 -36.26
N VAL A 499 -15.13 3.06 -37.58
CA VAL A 499 -15.58 2.01 -38.50
C VAL A 499 -15.00 2.34 -39.87
N MET A 500 -13.81 1.86 -40.21
CA MET A 500 -13.49 1.44 -41.58
C MET A 500 -12.41 0.35 -41.52
N SER A 501 -12.85 -0.79 -42.01
CA SER A 501 -12.17 -2.03 -42.38
C SER A 501 -10.65 -1.97 -42.57
N VAL A 502 -10.00 -2.97 -41.98
CA VAL A 502 -8.70 -3.52 -42.41
C VAL A 502 -8.79 -3.86 -43.90
N GLY A 503 -8.25 -2.98 -44.75
CA GLY A 503 -8.07 -3.21 -46.17
C GLY A 503 -6.61 -3.53 -46.44
N THR A 504 -6.37 -4.77 -46.86
CA THR A 504 -5.12 -5.38 -47.30
C THR A 504 -4.35 -4.49 -48.29
N LEU A 505 -3.11 -4.13 -47.97
CA LEU A 505 -2.16 -3.55 -48.92
C LEU A 505 -1.21 -4.66 -49.39
N THR A 506 -1.57 -5.28 -50.50
CA THR A 506 -0.69 -6.14 -51.29
C THR A 506 0.21 -5.27 -52.17
N THR A 507 1.52 -5.45 -51.98
CA THR A 507 2.64 -5.29 -52.93
C THR A 507 2.35 -4.71 -54.32
N MET A 508 3.12 -3.69 -54.73
CA MET A 508 3.78 -3.64 -56.05
C MET A 508 5.09 -2.82 -55.99
N LEU A 509 6.18 -3.48 -56.35
CA LEU A 509 7.49 -2.91 -56.72
C LEU A 509 7.45 -2.54 -58.21
N PRO A 510 8.08 -1.44 -58.66
CA PRO A 510 8.26 -1.18 -60.08
C PRO A 510 9.59 -1.77 -60.59
N ALA A 511 9.59 -2.15 -61.88
CA ALA A 511 10.76 -2.48 -62.67
C ALA A 511 11.54 -1.22 -63.09
#